data_AF-A0AAP0W077-F1
#
_entry.id   AF-A0AAP0W077-F1
#
_cell.length_a   1.000
_cell.length_b   1.000
_cell.length_c   1.000
_cell.angle_alpha   90.00
_cell.angle_beta   90.00
_cell.angle_gamma   90.00
#
_symmetry.space_group_name_H-M   'P 1'
#
loop_
_entity.id
_entity.type
_entity.pdbx_description
1 polymer ?
#
loop_
_entity_poly.entity_id
_entity_poly.type
_entity_poly.pdbx_seq_one_letter_code
_entity_poly.pdbx_strand_id
1 'polypeptide(L)'
;MSKVTDTDLAWSPPPFPAEGRLPTQPLLVGQHCHQQNSSERNYRQELCLAANRIVEPPCCKTLHISLFFDGTGNNLHVDIYRIK
;
A
#
# COMPACT_ATOMS: atom_id res chain seq x y z
N MET A 1 -31.79 2.70 -14.27
CA MET A 1 -30.84 1.64 -13.87
C MET A 1 -29.84 1.45 -14.98
N SER A 2 -28.57 1.77 -14.74
CA SER A 2 -27.51 1.59 -15.74
C SER A 2 -27.20 0.10 -15.86
N LYS A 3 -27.34 -0.46 -17.06
CA LYS A 3 -27.04 -1.87 -17.34
C LYS A 3 -25.52 -2.01 -17.44
N VAL A 4 -24.91 -2.77 -16.54
CA VAL A 4 -23.49 -3.12 -16.63
C VAL A 4 -23.34 -4.12 -17.78
N THR A 5 -22.55 -3.76 -18.80
CA THR A 5 -22.32 -4.57 -20.01
C THR A 5 -20.95 -5.24 -20.04
N ASP A 6 -20.06 -4.91 -19.09
CA ASP A 6 -18.76 -5.57 -18.97
C ASP A 6 -18.89 -6.88 -18.21
N THR A 7 -18.60 -7.98 -18.89
CA THR A 7 -18.41 -9.29 -18.28
C THR A 7 -16.91 -9.54 -18.18
N ASP A 8 -16.29 -9.09 -17.10
CA ASP A 8 -14.91 -9.46 -16.79
C ASP A 8 -14.79 -10.97 -16.59
N LEU A 9 -13.67 -11.55 -17.04
CA LEU A 9 -13.35 -12.96 -16.83
C LEU A 9 -13.14 -13.24 -15.33
N ALA A 10 -13.90 -14.19 -14.78
CA ALA A 10 -13.69 -14.67 -13.42
C ALA A 10 -12.58 -15.74 -13.40
N TRP A 11 -11.53 -15.51 -12.61
CA TRP A 11 -10.42 -16.44 -12.43
C TRP A 11 -10.52 -17.18 -11.09
N SER A 12 -10.14 -18.46 -11.07
CA SER A 12 -9.93 -19.21 -9.82
C SER A 12 -8.79 -18.56 -9.01
N PRO A 13 -8.86 -18.54 -7.67
CA PRO A 13 -7.73 -18.10 -6.86
C PRO A 13 -6.48 -18.95 -7.14
N PRO A 14 -5.28 -18.35 -7.12
CA PRO A 14 -4.05 -19.10 -7.28
C PRO A 14 -3.84 -20.04 -6.09
N PRO A 15 -3.13 -21.18 -6.28
CA PRO A 15 -2.73 -22.05 -5.18
C PRO A 15 -2.00 -21.28 -4.08
N PHE A 16 -2.23 -21.66 -2.82
CA PHE A 16 -1.55 -21.04 -1.69
C PHE A 16 -0.09 -21.52 -1.62
N PRO A 17 0.90 -20.61 -1.52
CA PRO A 17 2.32 -20.98 -1.45
C PRO A 17 2.65 -21.70 -0.14
N ALA A 18 3.55 -22.70 -0.20
CA ALA A 18 3.92 -23.51 0.96
C ALA A 18 4.68 -22.70 2.03
N GLU A 19 5.46 -21.72 1.57
CA GLU A 19 6.24 -20.78 2.36
C GLU A 19 5.42 -19.61 2.93
N GLY A 20 4.13 -19.51 2.60
CA GLY A 20 3.27 -18.38 2.96
C GLY A 20 3.49 -17.14 2.07
N ARG A 21 2.79 -16.04 2.39
CA ARG A 21 2.81 -14.79 1.59
C ARG A 21 3.56 -13.63 2.25
N LEU A 22 3.96 -13.79 3.50
CA LEU A 22 4.68 -12.74 4.21
C LEU A 22 6.13 -12.71 3.72
N PRO A 23 6.70 -11.52 3.50
CA PRO A 23 8.07 -11.41 2.99
C PRO A 23 9.07 -11.93 4.02
N THR A 24 9.96 -12.83 3.59
CA THR A 24 11.06 -13.36 4.40
C THR A 24 12.39 -12.64 4.13
N GLN A 25 12.46 -11.88 3.03
CA GLN A 25 13.66 -11.18 2.60
C GLN A 25 13.56 -9.67 2.91
N PRO A 26 14.54 -9.10 3.63
CA PRO A 26 14.57 -7.66 3.94
C PRO A 26 14.54 -6.75 2.70
N LEU A 27 15.10 -7.22 1.58
CA LEU A 27 15.11 -6.50 0.31
C LEU A 27 13.69 -6.13 -0.16
N LEU A 28 12.72 -7.03 -0.03
CA LEU A 28 11.34 -6.81 -0.45
C LEU A 28 10.68 -5.70 0.37
N VAL A 29 10.94 -5.69 1.68
CA VAL A 29 10.47 -4.62 2.58
C VAL A 29 11.10 -3.29 2.19
N GLY A 30 12.41 -3.27 1.91
CA GLY A 30 13.12 -2.07 1.46
C GLY A 30 12.56 -1.51 0.14
N GLN A 31 12.21 -2.37 -0.81
CA GLN A 31 11.57 -1.97 -2.07
C GLN A 31 10.19 -1.32 -1.83
N HIS A 32 9.38 -1.86 -0.92
CA HIS A 32 8.08 -1.27 -0.58
C HIS A 32 8.25 0.10 0.09
N CYS A 33 9.17 0.22 1.05
CA CYS A 33 9.50 1.52 1.68
C CYS A 33 9.98 2.54 0.65
N HIS A 34 10.78 2.10 -0.33
CA HIS A 34 11.22 2.95 -1.42
C HIS A 34 10.03 3.46 -2.25
N GLN A 35 9.10 2.58 -2.62
CA GLN A 35 7.89 2.96 -3.37
C GLN A 35 7.00 3.95 -2.60
N GLN A 36 6.81 3.73 -1.29
CA GLN A 36 6.02 4.62 -0.44
C GLN A 36 6.57 6.05 -0.38
N ASN A 37 7.90 6.21 -0.49
CA ASN A 37 8.59 7.49 -0.47
C ASN A 37 8.81 8.07 -1.89
N SER A 38 8.09 7.61 -2.91
CA SER A 38 8.31 8.05 -4.30
C SER A 38 8.01 9.54 -4.50
N SER A 39 6.92 10.04 -3.93
CA SER A 39 6.53 11.44 -4.07
C SER A 39 7.54 12.42 -3.45
N GLU A 40 8.08 12.14 -2.26
CA GLU A 40 9.13 12.97 -1.65
C GLU A 40 10.40 12.99 -2.50
N ARG A 41 10.76 11.86 -3.11
CA ARG A 41 11.94 11.75 -3.97
C ARG A 41 11.75 12.51 -5.28
N ASN A 42 10.57 12.42 -5.88
CA ASN A 42 10.23 13.17 -7.09
C ASN A 42 10.24 14.67 -6.80
N TYR A 43 9.65 15.11 -5.68
CA TYR A 43 9.68 16.50 -5.27
C TYR A 43 11.12 17.00 -5.04
N ARG A 44 11.98 16.21 -4.38
CA ARG A 44 13.40 16.56 -4.24
C ARG A 44 14.08 16.66 -5.61
N GLN A 45 13.75 15.79 -6.55
CA GLN A 45 14.30 15.84 -7.91
C GLN A 45 13.91 17.13 -8.64
N GLU A 46 12.65 17.56 -8.53
CA GLU A 46 12.19 18.86 -9.06
C GLU A 46 12.98 20.02 -8.46
N LEU A 47 13.21 20.01 -7.14
CA LEU A 47 14.02 21.03 -6.47
C LEU A 47 15.49 21.02 -6.93
N CYS A 48 16.09 19.84 -7.12
CA CYS A 48 17.45 19.72 -7.65
C CYS A 48 17.56 20.33 -9.05
N LEU A 49 16.59 20.04 -9.92
CA LEU A 49 16.53 20.58 -11.28
C LEU A 49 16.38 22.10 -11.25
N ALA A 50 15.48 22.63 -10.41
CA ALA A 50 15.26 24.06 -10.27
C ALA A 50 16.50 24.80 -9.73
N ALA A 51 17.27 24.18 -8.83
CA ALA A 51 18.46 24.77 -8.22
C ALA A 51 19.76 24.54 -9.02
N ASN A 52 19.71 23.75 -10.10
CA ASN A 52 20.86 23.26 -10.86
C ASN A 52 21.97 22.65 -9.98
N ARG A 53 21.58 21.97 -8.89
CA ARG A 53 22.48 21.28 -7.97
C ARG A 53 21.74 20.21 -7.19
N ILE A 54 22.47 19.32 -6.54
CA ILE A 54 21.87 18.42 -5.55
C ILE A 54 21.49 19.25 -4.33
N VAL A 55 20.21 19.23 -3.98
CA VAL A 55 19.71 19.83 -2.74
C VAL A 55 19.46 18.77 -1.68
N GLU A 56 19.55 19.20 -0.43
CA GLU A 56 19.16 18.39 0.71
C GLU A 56 17.68 17.97 0.59
N PRO A 57 17.33 16.77 1.05
CA PRO A 57 15.93 16.34 1.10
C PRO A 57 15.09 17.33 1.91
N PRO A 58 13.98 17.86 1.34
CA PRO A 58 13.08 18.72 2.10
C PRO A 58 12.43 17.94 3.25
N CYS A 59 12.04 18.65 4.32
CA CYS A 59 11.37 18.06 5.50
C CYS A 59 9.90 17.66 5.27
N CYS A 60 9.54 17.29 4.04
CA CYS A 60 8.18 16.89 3.66
C CYS A 60 7.93 15.39 3.87
N LYS A 61 6.65 15.02 3.98
CA LYS A 61 6.17 13.63 4.03
C LYS A 61 4.85 13.47 3.28
N THR A 62 4.70 12.34 2.61
CA THR A 62 3.46 11.92 1.95
C THR A 62 2.50 11.35 2.99
N LEU A 63 1.27 11.86 3.01
CA LEU A 63 0.19 11.31 3.82
C LEU A 63 -0.46 10.13 3.10
N HIS A 64 -0.17 8.91 3.54
CA HIS A 64 -0.83 7.69 3.06
C HIS A 64 -2.01 7.34 3.99
N ILE A 65 -3.22 7.29 3.46
CA ILE A 65 -4.43 6.96 4.22
C ILE A 65 -4.92 5.58 3.76
N SER A 66 -5.12 4.66 4.70
CA SER A 66 -5.73 3.37 4.44
C SER A 66 -7.09 3.29 5.14
N LEU A 67 -8.14 3.07 4.37
CA LEU A 67 -9.50 2.89 4.87
C LEU A 67 -9.89 1.42 4.66
N PHE A 68 -10.29 0.77 5.73
CA PHE A 68 -10.72 -0.63 5.72
C PHE A 68 -12.17 -0.71 6.17
N PHE A 69 -13.00 -1.36 5.36
CA PHE A 69 -14.41 -1.58 5.65
C PHE A 69 -14.61 -3.09 5.85
N ASP A 70 -15.05 -3.46 7.05
CA ASP A 70 -15.19 -4.87 7.42
C ASP A 70 -16.54 -5.46 6.95
N GLY A 71 -16.62 -6.78 6.98
CA GLY A 71 -17.81 -7.54 6.58
C GLY A 71 -18.96 -7.43 7.58
N THR A 72 -20.14 -7.86 7.13
CA THR A 72 -21.35 -7.92 7.97
C THR A 72 -21.10 -8.77 9.21
N GLY A 73 -21.34 -8.18 10.39
CA GLY A 73 -21.21 -8.88 11.66
C GLY A 73 -19.78 -9.00 12.20
N ASN A 74 -18.76 -8.52 11.47
CA ASN A 74 -17.39 -8.47 11.96
C ASN A 74 -17.21 -7.22 12.83
N ASN A 75 -16.72 -7.41 14.05
CA ASN A 75 -16.40 -6.35 14.98
C ASN A 75 -15.13 -6.70 15.74
N LEU A 76 -13.98 -6.22 15.24
CA LEU A 76 -12.67 -6.51 15.82
C LEU A 76 -12.61 -6.35 17.34
N HIS A 77 -13.28 -5.33 17.88
CA HIS A 77 -13.29 -5.08 19.31
C HIS A 77 -14.00 -6.20 20.10
N VAL A 78 -15.20 -6.58 19.64
CA VAL A 78 -15.97 -7.65 20.26
C VAL A 78 -15.32 -9.01 20.02
N ASP A 79 -14.86 -9.26 18.80
CA ASP A 79 -14.38 -10.58 18.37
C ASP A 79 -13.06 -10.98 19.04
N ILE A 80 -12.17 -10.03 19.28
CA ILE A 80 -10.83 -10.32 19.84
C ILE A 80 -10.78 -10.08 21.35
N TYR A 81 -11.40 -9.00 21.84
CA TYR A 81 -11.14 -8.52 23.20
C TYR A 81 -12.25 -8.87 24.19
N ARG A 82 -13.40 -9.37 23.73
CA ARG A 82 -14.51 -9.77 24.60
C ARG A 82 -14.47 -11.26 24.91
N ILE A 83 -13.34 -11.72 25.44
CA ILE A 83 -13.29 -13.02 26.12
C ILE A 83 -13.99 -12.85 27.48
N LYS A 84 -15.04 -13.63 27.71
CA LYS A 84 -15.63 -13.82 29.04
C LYS A 84 -14.77 -14.75 29.88
#